data_AF-A0A948PTT5-F1
#
_entry.id   AF-A0A948PTT5-F1
#
_cell.length_a   1.000
_cell.length_b   1.000
_cell.length_c   1.000
_cell.angle_alpha   90.00
_cell.angle_beta   90.00
_cell.angle_gamma   90.00
#
_symmetry.space_group_name_H-M   'P 1'
#
loop_
_entity.id
_entity.type
_entity.pdbx_description
1 polymer ?
#
loop_
_entity_poly.entity_id
_entity_poly.type
_entity_poly.pdbx_seq_one_letter_code
_entity_poly.pdbx_strand_id
1 'polypeptide(L)'
;MLDFSNKQNIGFTPHFLEKSAGQQIYKKFQKSEGFTLIELLVVVTIIGLLSTMVLVSLNTARMKARDVRRLADLRQVALGLEMYYDDNASTGYPGTSGSNNWAAVDSSLEPNYMSSVPTDPGNGSYE
;
A
#
# COMPACT_ATOMS: atom_id res chain seq x y z
N MET A 1 96.09 32.54 -47.11
CA MET A 1 94.92 33.36 -46.74
C MET A 1 94.16 32.59 -45.69
N LEU A 2 94.25 33.02 -44.44
CA LEU A 2 93.50 32.45 -43.31
C LEU A 2 92.02 32.80 -43.49
N ASP A 3 91.11 31.88 -43.15
CA ASP A 3 90.09 32.26 -42.16
C ASP A 3 89.49 31.05 -41.42
N PHE A 4 89.31 31.25 -40.12
CA PHE A 4 88.56 30.43 -39.20
C PHE A 4 87.06 30.61 -39.46
N SER A 5 86.31 29.51 -39.56
CA SER A 5 84.88 29.54 -39.19
C SER A 5 84.39 28.13 -38.96
N ASN A 6 84.19 27.74 -37.71
CA ASN A 6 82.93 27.99 -37.00
C ASN A 6 81.78 27.17 -37.60
N LYS A 7 81.55 26.02 -36.99
CA LYS A 7 80.23 25.62 -36.50
C LYS A 7 80.39 24.45 -35.53
N GLN A 8 80.51 24.81 -34.25
CA GLN A 8 79.76 24.07 -33.24
C GLN A 8 78.27 24.12 -33.62
N ASN A 9 77.47 23.25 -33.00
CA ASN A 9 76.00 23.18 -33.13
C ASN A 9 75.59 22.32 -34.35
N ILE A 10 74.76 21.28 -34.28
CA ILE A 10 73.74 20.84 -33.31
C ILE A 10 73.22 19.53 -33.94
N GLY A 11 73.17 18.42 -33.22
CA GLY A 11 71.96 18.11 -32.50
C GLY A 11 71.83 16.60 -32.41
N PHE A 12 72.32 16.04 -31.31
CA PHE A 12 71.83 14.76 -30.85
C PHE A 12 70.45 15.04 -30.26
N THR A 13 69.41 15.04 -31.09
CA THR A 13 68.06 14.85 -30.54
C THR A 13 67.97 13.37 -30.21
N PRO A 14 67.89 12.97 -28.93
CA PRO A 14 67.47 11.60 -28.65
C PRO A 14 66.09 11.43 -29.29
N HIS A 15 65.98 10.48 -30.22
CA HIS A 15 64.73 10.07 -30.84
C HIS A 15 63.86 9.26 -29.84
N PHE A 16 63.73 9.76 -28.61
CA PHE A 16 63.06 9.09 -27.50
C PHE A 16 62.09 9.99 -26.73
N LEU A 17 61.58 11.06 -27.36
CA LEU A 17 60.40 11.78 -26.85
C LEU A 17 59.32 11.87 -27.93
N GLU A 18 59.13 10.79 -28.70
CA GLU A 18 57.96 10.67 -29.55
C GLU A 18 56.77 10.23 -28.71
N LYS A 19 55.98 11.23 -28.29
CA LYS A 19 54.63 11.09 -27.76
C LYS A 19 54.46 10.12 -26.57
N SER A 20 54.86 10.59 -25.40
CA SER A 20 54.01 10.39 -24.21
C SER A 20 53.61 11.76 -23.66
N ALA A 21 53.13 12.63 -24.54
CA ALA A 21 52.23 13.69 -24.09
C ALA A 21 50.96 12.95 -23.66
N GLY A 22 50.86 12.67 -22.36
CA GLY A 22 49.64 12.18 -21.73
C GLY A 22 48.51 13.08 -22.21
N GLN A 23 47.70 12.54 -23.11
CA GLN A 23 46.41 13.13 -23.44
C GLN A 23 45.62 13.00 -22.15
N GLN A 24 45.68 14.04 -21.32
CA GLN A 24 44.86 14.12 -20.14
C GLN A 24 43.43 14.13 -20.66
N ILE A 25 42.77 12.98 -20.53
CA ILE A 25 41.36 12.80 -20.87
C ILE A 25 40.61 13.71 -19.90
N TYR A 26 40.34 14.95 -20.33
CA TYR A 26 39.48 15.87 -19.61
C TYR A 26 38.08 15.27 -19.64
N LYS A 27 37.76 14.43 -18.65
CA LYS A 27 36.40 13.99 -18.38
C LYS A 27 35.57 15.24 -18.12
N LYS A 28 34.76 15.63 -19.10
CA LYS A 28 33.65 16.57 -18.90
C LYS A 28 32.80 15.98 -17.78
N PHE A 29 32.81 16.60 -16.60
CA PHE A 29 31.81 16.30 -15.58
C PHE A 29 30.46 16.68 -16.19
N GLN A 30 29.70 15.68 -16.59
CA GLN A 30 28.31 15.86 -16.99
C GLN A 30 27.62 16.50 -15.79
N LYS A 31 27.05 17.69 -16.00
CA LYS A 31 26.35 18.41 -14.95
C LYS A 31 25.10 17.60 -14.62
N SER A 32 25.13 16.88 -13.49
CA SER A 32 23.94 16.22 -12.97
C SER A 32 22.92 17.31 -12.66
N GLU A 33 21.80 17.30 -13.35
CA GLU A 33 20.66 18.11 -12.94
C GLU A 33 20.11 17.51 -11.65
N GLY A 34 19.94 18.35 -10.63
CA GLY A 34 19.40 17.99 -9.33
C GLY A 34 18.01 18.60 -9.15
N PHE A 35 17.17 17.95 -8.37
CA PHE A 35 15.84 18.47 -8.03
C PHE A 35 15.93 19.81 -7.29
N THR A 36 15.10 20.75 -7.69
CA THR A 36 14.90 22.02 -6.98
C THR A 36 14.00 21.81 -5.76
N LEU A 37 14.15 22.68 -4.76
CA LEU A 37 13.29 22.66 -3.56
C LEU A 37 11.82 22.88 -3.90
N ILE A 38 11.53 23.68 -4.92
CA ILE A 38 10.16 23.97 -5.36
C ILE A 38 9.50 22.76 -6.03
N GLU A 39 10.26 21.97 -6.80
CA GLU A 39 9.78 20.73 -7.40
C GLU A 39 9.42 19.70 -6.34
N LEU A 40 10.23 19.56 -5.29
CA LEU A 40 9.89 18.65 -4.19
C LEU A 40 8.71 19.19 -3.37
N LEU A 41 8.67 20.51 -3.14
CA LEU A 41 7.60 21.15 -2.38
C LEU A 41 6.24 20.91 -3.03
N VAL A 42 6.07 21.22 -4.33
CA VAL A 42 4.77 21.07 -5.00
C VAL A 42 4.26 19.63 -5.00
N VAL A 43 5.16 18.65 -5.09
CA VAL A 43 4.82 17.23 -5.09
C VAL A 43 4.22 16.80 -3.75
N VAL A 44 4.86 17.15 -2.63
CA VAL A 44 4.33 16.78 -1.32
C VAL A 44 3.02 17.51 -1.00
N THR A 45 2.84 18.73 -1.51
CA THR A 45 1.57 19.46 -1.36
C THR A 45 0.43 18.76 -2.10
N ILE A 46 0.66 18.33 -3.34
CA ILE A 46 -0.36 17.63 -4.13
C ILE A 46 -0.67 16.26 -3.52
N ILE A 47 0.35 15.49 -3.12
CA ILE A 47 0.15 14.19 -2.43
C ILE A 47 -0.63 14.39 -1.13
N GLY A 48 -0.30 15.41 -0.34
CA GLY A 48 -1.01 15.73 0.90
C GLY A 48 -2.48 16.03 0.65
N LEU A 49 -2.78 16.88 -0.34
CA LEU A 49 -4.16 17.21 -0.73
C LEU A 49 -4.95 15.96 -1.13
N LEU A 50 -4.41 15.15 -2.05
CA LEU A 50 -5.07 13.93 -2.53
C LEU A 50 -5.25 12.91 -1.41
N SER A 51 -4.26 12.76 -0.51
CA SER A 51 -4.30 11.80 0.59
C SER A 51 -5.46 12.09 1.56
N THR A 52 -5.76 13.36 1.83
CA THR A 52 -6.89 13.71 2.71
C THR A 52 -8.25 13.28 2.13
N MET A 53 -8.46 13.47 0.83
CA MET A 53 -9.69 13.04 0.16
C MET A 53 -9.85 11.51 0.20
N VAL A 54 -8.74 10.78 0.01
CA VAL A 54 -8.72 9.31 0.11
C VAL A 54 -9.14 8.85 1.50
N LEU A 55 -8.61 9.45 2.57
CA LEU A 55 -8.97 9.08 3.94
C LEU A 55 -10.46 9.27 4.25
N VAL A 56 -11.05 10.40 3.83
CA VAL A 56 -12.49 10.66 4.01
C VAL A 56 -13.34 9.64 3.25
N SER A 57 -12.95 9.34 2.01
CA SER A 57 -13.64 8.35 1.18
C SER A 57 -13.56 6.93 1.76
N LEU A 58 -12.41 6.56 2.32
CA LEU A 58 -12.16 5.25 2.92
C LEU A 58 -13.01 5.03 4.17
N ASN A 59 -13.14 6.04 5.04
CA ASN A 59 -14.01 5.94 6.21
C ASN A 59 -15.46 5.68 5.81
N THR A 60 -15.95 6.39 4.79
CA THR A 60 -17.31 6.18 4.25
C THR A 60 -17.47 4.79 3.63
N ALA A 61 -16.48 4.33 2.86
CA ALA A 61 -16.50 3.00 2.26
C ALA A 61 -16.53 1.88 3.33
N ARG A 62 -15.74 2.03 4.40
CA ARG A 62 -15.74 1.09 5.54
C ARG A 62 -17.10 1.03 6.24
N MET A 63 -17.75 2.18 6.46
CA MET A 63 -19.10 2.21 7.04
C MET A 63 -20.11 1.44 6.17
N LYS A 64 -20.15 1.74 4.87
CA LYS A 64 -21.03 1.04 3.92
C LYS A 64 -20.75 -0.45 3.85
N ALA A 65 -19.48 -0.86 3.88
CA ALA A 65 -19.10 -2.27 3.90
C ALA A 65 -19.62 -3.01 5.14
N ARG A 66 -19.56 -2.36 6.32
CA ARG A 66 -20.14 -2.91 7.55
C ARG A 66 -21.66 -3.05 7.44
N ASP A 67 -22.35 -2.08 6.85
CA ASP A 67 -23.82 -2.13 6.68
C ASP A 67 -24.24 -3.25 5.73
N VAL A 68 -23.52 -3.43 4.62
CA VAL A 68 -23.75 -4.54 3.69
C VAL A 68 -23.53 -5.88 4.38
N ARG A 69 -22.48 -5.99 5.20
CA ARG A 69 -22.20 -7.19 5.99
C ARG A 69 -23.34 -7.49 6.97
N ARG A 70 -23.76 -6.50 7.77
CA ARG A 70 -24.90 -6.65 8.71
C ARG A 70 -26.16 -7.15 8.02
N LEU A 71 -26.47 -6.62 6.84
CA LEU A 71 -27.63 -7.07 6.07
C LEU A 71 -27.51 -8.54 5.63
N ALA A 72 -26.31 -8.97 5.23
CA ALA A 72 -26.06 -10.37 4.89
C ALA A 72 -26.15 -11.27 6.13
N ASP A 73 -25.59 -10.83 7.26
CA ASP A 73 -25.61 -11.54 8.54
C ASP A 73 -27.07 -11.76 9.03
N LEU A 74 -27.90 -10.71 9.00
CA LEU A 74 -29.32 -10.81 9.37
C LEU A 74 -30.11 -11.76 8.45
N ARG A 75 -29.81 -11.78 7.15
CA ARG A 75 -30.43 -12.74 6.22
C ARG A 75 -30.02 -14.17 6.53
N GLN A 76 -28.77 -14.38 6.93
CA GLN A 76 -28.27 -15.71 7.31
C GLN A 76 -28.97 -16.20 8.58
N VAL A 77 -29.13 -15.33 9.58
CA VAL A 77 -29.85 -15.66 10.82
C VAL A 77 -31.33 -15.92 10.53
N ALA A 78 -31.99 -15.09 9.70
CA ALA A 78 -33.39 -15.29 9.32
C ALA A 78 -33.61 -16.65 8.65
N LEU A 79 -32.72 -17.05 7.72
CA LEU A 79 -32.78 -18.37 7.10
C LEU A 79 -32.59 -19.51 8.11
N GLY A 80 -31.64 -19.38 9.03
CA GLY A 80 -31.44 -20.37 10.10
C GLY A 80 -32.65 -20.50 11.02
N LEU A 81 -33.33 -19.39 11.32
CA LEU A 81 -34.57 -19.37 12.10
C LEU A 81 -35.74 -20.02 11.36
N GLU A 82 -35.87 -19.77 10.05
CA GLU A 82 -36.88 -20.43 9.21
C GLU A 82 -36.67 -21.94 9.20
N MET A 83 -35.44 -22.41 8.99
CA MET A 83 -35.12 -23.84 9.05
C MET A 83 -35.40 -24.45 10.43
N TYR A 84 -35.05 -23.74 11.51
CA TYR A 84 -35.37 -24.19 12.88
C TYR A 84 -36.88 -24.32 13.08
N TYR A 85 -37.65 -23.35 12.61
CA TYR A 85 -39.11 -23.35 12.75
C TYR A 85 -39.75 -24.51 12.00
N ASP A 86 -39.28 -24.82 10.80
CA ASP A 86 -39.78 -25.96 10.01
C ASP A 86 -39.60 -27.30 10.76
N ASP A 87 -38.47 -27.48 11.46
CA ASP A 87 -38.20 -28.69 12.26
C ASP A 87 -38.91 -28.68 13.63
N ASN A 88 -39.19 -27.49 14.19
CA ASN A 88 -39.70 -27.31 15.57
C ASN A 88 -41.03 -26.53 15.61
N ALA A 89 -41.89 -26.74 14.63
CA ALA A 89 -43.11 -25.96 14.42
C ALA A 89 -44.06 -25.92 15.63
N SER A 90 -44.00 -26.93 16.53
CA SER A 90 -44.80 -27.00 17.75
C SER A 90 -44.30 -26.10 18.89
N THR A 91 -43.00 -25.80 18.94
CA THR A 91 -42.39 -24.94 19.96
C THR A 91 -42.20 -23.50 19.50
N GLY A 92 -42.31 -23.24 18.19
CA GLY A 92 -42.14 -21.91 17.60
C GLY A 92 -40.66 -21.49 17.53
N TYR A 93 -40.41 -20.19 17.35
CA TYR A 93 -39.04 -19.65 17.29
C TYR A 93 -38.32 -19.76 18.65
N PRO A 94 -36.97 -19.88 18.65
CA PRO A 94 -36.18 -19.91 19.88
C PRO A 94 -36.26 -18.57 20.63
N GLY A 95 -36.18 -18.60 21.97
CA GLY A 95 -36.17 -17.39 22.81
C GLY A 95 -37.55 -16.83 23.22
N THR A 96 -38.64 -17.52 22.93
CA THR A 96 -40.02 -17.07 23.26
C THR A 96 -40.38 -17.11 24.76
N SER A 97 -39.52 -17.65 25.63
CA SER A 97 -39.80 -17.88 27.06
C SER A 97 -39.67 -16.65 27.98
N GLY A 98 -39.78 -15.42 27.45
CA GLY A 98 -39.82 -14.18 28.23
C GLY A 98 -38.49 -13.75 28.87
N SER A 99 -37.40 -14.49 28.61
CA SER A 99 -36.03 -14.07 28.95
C SER A 99 -35.32 -13.74 27.64
N ASN A 100 -34.84 -12.50 27.47
CA ASN A 100 -33.99 -12.10 26.35
C ASN A 100 -32.62 -12.77 26.49
N ASN A 101 -32.56 -14.09 26.33
CA ASN A 101 -31.35 -14.89 26.44
C ASN A 101 -30.82 -15.19 25.04
N TRP A 102 -30.00 -14.27 24.51
CA TRP A 102 -29.41 -14.41 23.19
C TRP A 102 -28.55 -15.67 23.05
N ALA A 103 -27.85 -16.08 24.12
CA ALA A 103 -27.10 -17.33 24.16
C ALA A 103 -27.99 -18.59 23.99
N ALA A 104 -29.27 -18.51 24.37
CA ALA A 104 -30.23 -19.59 24.11
C ALA A 104 -30.67 -19.64 22.64
N VAL A 105 -30.69 -18.49 21.95
CA VAL A 105 -30.94 -18.42 20.51
C VAL A 105 -29.75 -19.00 19.76
N ASP A 106 -28.53 -18.61 20.11
CA ASP A 106 -27.29 -19.07 19.47
C ASP A 106 -27.15 -20.60 19.58
N SER A 107 -27.35 -21.16 20.78
CA SER A 107 -27.30 -22.60 21.01
C SER A 107 -28.46 -23.40 20.39
N SER A 108 -29.53 -22.73 19.97
CA SER A 108 -30.63 -23.37 19.23
C SER A 108 -30.37 -23.41 17.72
N LEU A 109 -29.61 -22.44 17.19
CA LEU A 109 -29.30 -22.30 15.77
C LEU A 109 -28.01 -23.04 15.39
N GLU A 110 -26.98 -23.01 16.24
CA GLU A 110 -25.73 -23.72 16.02
C GLU A 110 -25.74 -25.14 16.63
N PRO A 111 -25.04 -26.12 16.01
CA PRO A 111 -24.44 -26.09 14.68
C PRO A 111 -25.42 -26.51 13.56
N ASN A 112 -26.66 -26.83 13.91
CA ASN A 112 -27.55 -27.58 13.04
C ASN A 112 -28.15 -26.76 11.89
N TYR A 113 -28.38 -25.46 12.11
CA TYR A 113 -29.04 -24.56 11.16
C TYR A 113 -28.09 -23.48 10.63
N MET A 114 -26.97 -23.24 11.33
CA MET A 114 -25.86 -22.42 10.84
C MET A 114 -24.55 -22.79 11.53
N SER A 115 -23.42 -22.45 10.90
CA SER A 115 -22.08 -22.79 11.40
C SER A 115 -21.60 -21.92 12.57
N SER A 116 -22.09 -20.69 12.65
CA SER A 116 -21.83 -19.73 13.72
C SER A 116 -22.78 -18.55 13.57
N VAL A 117 -23.40 -18.05 14.63
CA VAL A 117 -24.13 -16.80 14.66
C VAL A 117 -23.12 -15.68 14.41
N PRO A 118 -23.33 -14.85 13.36
CA PRO A 118 -22.42 -13.76 13.07
C PRO A 118 -22.34 -12.78 14.26
N THR A 119 -21.34 -11.90 14.25
CA THR A 119 -21.23 -10.78 15.21
C THR A 119 -21.07 -9.44 14.50
N ASP A 120 -21.55 -8.35 15.12
CA ASP A 120 -21.52 -7.02 14.49
C ASP A 120 -20.08 -6.64 14.10
N PRO A 121 -19.83 -6.27 12.83
CA PRO A 121 -18.47 -5.94 12.37
C PRO A 121 -17.91 -4.62 12.93
N GLY A 122 -18.67 -3.88 13.74
CA GLY A 122 -18.23 -2.67 14.43
C GLY A 122 -17.89 -2.90 15.90
N ASN A 123 -18.78 -3.54 16.65
CA ASN A 123 -18.68 -3.67 18.11
C ASN A 123 -18.63 -5.13 18.62
N GLY A 124 -18.72 -6.13 17.73
CA GLY A 124 -18.59 -7.54 18.10
C GLY A 124 -19.82 -8.16 18.77
N SER A 125 -20.91 -7.40 18.93
CA SER A 125 -22.18 -7.90 19.48
C SER A 125 -23.36 -7.37 18.68
N TYR A 126 -24.35 -8.23 18.42
CA TYR A 126 -25.68 -7.83 17.91
C TYR A 126 -26.71 -7.64 19.04
N GLU A 127 -26.26 -7.69 20.29
CA GLU A 127 -27.02 -7.34 21.49
C GLU A 127 -27.44 -5.85 21.52
#